data_AF-A0A839NP96-F1
#
_entry.id   AF-A0A839NP96-F1
#
_cell.length_a   1.000
_cell.length_b   1.000
_cell.length_c   1.000
_cell.angle_alpha   90.00
_cell.angle_beta   90.00
_cell.angle_gamma   90.00
#
_symmetry.space_group_name_H-M   'P 1'
#
loop_
_entity.id
_entity.type
_entity.pdbx_description
1 polymer ?
#
loop_
_entity_poly.entity_id
_entity_poly.type
_entity_poly.pdbx_seq_one_letter_code
_entity_poly.pdbx_strand_id
1 'polypeptide(L)'
;MTKDDKLLKDFLNDHIDFYTLRKVGFFPKEMKKTDIHGQAERICKFFKYKTVYEYGAKVIHAHISYVDGHRPSWVNEQGEYEQAPFVEKFGGIYDD
;
A
#
# COMPACT_ATOMS: atom_id res chain seq x y z
N MET A 1 2.47 20.02 17.39
CA MET A 1 2.00 18.72 16.88
C MET A 1 1.41 17.97 18.04
N THR A 2 0.13 17.59 17.96
CA THR A 2 -0.58 16.92 19.05
C THR A 2 -0.10 15.47 19.19
N LYS A 3 -0.53 14.77 20.26
CA LYS A 3 -0.27 13.32 20.38
C LYS A 3 -0.92 12.55 19.24
N ASP A 4 -2.12 12.94 18.84
CA ASP A 4 -2.90 12.31 17.77
C ASP A 4 -2.22 12.51 16.41
N ASP A 5 -1.69 13.71 16.14
CA ASP A 5 -0.92 13.99 14.92
C ASP A 5 0.34 13.13 14.84
N LYS A 6 1.00 12.90 15.97
CA LYS A 6 2.19 12.06 16.02
C LYS A 6 1.85 10.61 15.73
N LEU A 7 0.79 10.09 16.36
CA LEU A 7 0.31 8.73 16.09
C LEU A 7 -0.06 8.54 14.61
N LEU A 8 -0.79 9.49 14.02
CA LEU A 8 -1.13 9.46 12.61
C LEU A 8 0.10 9.48 11.72
N LYS A 9 1.05 10.37 12.01
CA LYS A 9 2.30 10.49 11.26
C LYS A 9 3.10 9.19 11.29
N ASP A 10 3.25 8.59 12.47
CA ASP A 10 4.02 7.36 12.65
C ASP A 10 3.33 6.22 11.88
N PHE A 11 2.01 6.05 12.03
CA PHE A 11 1.23 5.07 11.26
C PHE A 11 1.40 5.20 9.75
N LEU A 12 1.30 6.43 9.21
CA LEU A 12 1.47 6.65 7.77
C LEU A 12 2.90 6.32 7.30
N ASN A 13 3.93 6.60 8.09
CA ASN A 13 5.31 6.27 7.71
C ASN A 13 5.55 4.76 7.72
N ASP A 14 4.94 4.04 8.64
CA ASP A 14 5.16 2.60 8.80
C ASP A 14 4.40 1.78 7.75
N HIS A 15 3.24 2.26 7.30
CA HIS A 15 2.34 1.46 6.47
C HIS A 15 2.17 1.97 5.03
N ILE A 16 2.51 3.23 4.73
CA ILE A 16 2.18 3.88 3.46
C ILE A 16 3.45 4.41 2.77
N ASP A 17 3.81 3.82 1.63
CA ASP A 17 4.90 4.35 0.79
C ASP A 17 4.43 5.58 0.01
N PHE A 18 4.55 6.75 0.65
CA PHE A 18 4.13 8.03 0.08
C PHE A 18 4.76 8.32 -1.29
N TYR A 19 6.05 8.07 -1.47
CA TYR A 19 6.76 8.48 -2.69
C TYR A 19 6.37 7.62 -3.87
N THR A 20 6.27 6.30 -3.66
CA THR A 20 5.81 5.37 -4.69
C THR A 20 4.36 5.65 -5.05
N LEU A 21 3.47 5.82 -4.06
CA LEU A 21 2.06 6.12 -4.29
C LEU A 21 1.85 7.47 -5.00
N ARG A 22 2.67 8.49 -4.71
CA ARG A 22 2.66 9.75 -5.46
C ARG A 22 3.14 9.56 -6.90
N LYS A 23 4.20 8.76 -7.11
CA LYS A 23 4.75 8.49 -8.45
C LYS A 23 3.72 7.81 -9.36
N VAL A 24 2.94 6.88 -8.83
CA VAL A 24 1.88 6.17 -9.59
C VAL A 24 0.56 6.94 -9.66
N GLY A 25 0.50 8.18 -9.14
CA GLY A 25 -0.66 9.07 -9.26
C GLY A 25 -1.78 8.81 -8.24
N PHE A 26 -1.54 7.97 -7.23
CA PHE A 26 -2.51 7.79 -6.13
C PHE A 26 -2.66 9.08 -5.31
N PHE A 27 -1.51 9.68 -4.93
CA PHE A 27 -1.43 11.01 -4.33
C PHE A 27 -1.19 12.08 -5.40
N PRO A 28 -1.85 13.25 -5.31
CA PRO A 28 -1.57 14.38 -6.19
C PRO A 28 -0.12 14.86 -6.08
N LYS A 29 0.42 15.46 -7.16
CA LYS A 29 1.84 15.86 -7.23
C LYS A 29 2.21 16.92 -6.20
N GLU A 30 1.27 17.82 -5.93
CA GLU A 30 1.33 18.94 -5.00
C GLU A 30 1.24 18.50 -3.53
N MET A 31 0.74 17.30 -3.26
CA MET A 31 0.66 16.75 -1.91
C MET A 31 2.09 16.55 -1.37
N LYS A 32 2.30 16.94 -0.11
CA LYS A 32 3.58 16.81 0.59
C LYS A 32 3.53 15.64 1.56
N LYS A 33 4.67 14.98 1.78
CA LYS A 33 4.81 13.92 2.80
C LYS A 33 4.43 14.40 4.21
N THR A 34 4.56 15.70 4.48
CA THR A 34 4.19 16.31 5.77
C THR A 34 2.69 16.56 5.93
N ASP A 35 1.90 16.46 4.85
CA ASP A 35 0.45 16.61 4.89
C ASP A 35 -0.20 15.30 5.34
N ILE A 36 -0.09 15.02 6.64
CA ILE A 36 -0.55 13.76 7.23
C ILE A 36 -2.08 13.61 7.18
N HIS A 37 -2.83 14.71 7.32
CA HIS A 37 -4.29 14.66 7.28
C HIS A 37 -4.81 14.49 5.85
N GLY A 38 -4.23 15.18 4.87
CA GLY A 38 -4.59 15.01 3.46
C GLY A 38 -4.26 13.60 2.95
N GLN A 39 -3.13 13.02 3.38
CA GLN A 39 -2.82 11.61 3.10
C GLN A 39 -3.88 10.67 3.67
N ALA A 40 -4.21 10.83 4.95
CA ALA A 40 -5.22 9.99 5.63
C ALA A 40 -6.60 10.11 4.96
N GLU A 41 -7.05 11.33 4.66
CA GLU A 41 -8.33 11.57 3.98
C GLU A 41 -8.37 10.89 2.61
N ARG A 42 -7.30 11.02 1.82
CA ARG A 42 -7.22 10.40 0.49
C ARG A 42 -7.31 8.88 0.56
N ILE A 43 -6.59 8.27 1.50
CA ILE A 43 -6.61 6.83 1.75
C ILE A 43 -8.03 6.40 2.14
N CYS A 44 -8.62 7.03 3.16
CA CYS A 44 -9.98 6.74 3.60
C CYS A 44 -11.00 6.87 2.46
N LYS A 45 -10.91 7.93 1.66
CA LYS A 45 -11.83 8.17 0.54
C LYS A 45 -11.72 7.11 -0.56
N PHE A 46 -10.50 6.67 -0.87
CA PHE A 46 -10.25 5.67 -1.91
C PHE A 46 -10.73 4.28 -1.48
N PHE A 47 -10.34 3.86 -0.27
CA PHE A 47 -10.67 2.52 0.24
C PHE A 47 -12.00 2.45 1.00
N LYS A 48 -12.71 3.57 1.14
CA LYS A 48 -13.98 3.71 1.88
C LYS A 48 -13.85 3.38 3.37
N TYR A 49 -12.70 3.69 3.96
CA TYR A 49 -12.48 3.53 5.39
C TYR A 49 -13.10 4.67 6.19
N LYS A 50 -13.54 4.36 7.41
CA LYS A 50 -13.96 5.39 8.38
C LYS A 50 -12.74 6.09 8.98
N THR A 51 -11.67 5.33 9.21
CA THR A 51 -10.40 5.83 9.74
C THR A 51 -9.23 5.16 9.02
N VAL A 52 -8.09 5.84 8.93
CA VAL A 52 -6.93 5.29 8.21
C VAL A 52 -6.33 4.05 8.91
N TYR A 53 -6.61 3.90 10.20
CA TYR A 53 -6.19 2.75 11.01
C TYR A 53 -6.92 1.44 10.63
N GLU A 54 -7.95 1.51 9.78
CA GLU A 54 -8.56 0.32 9.18
C GLU A 54 -7.67 -0.30 8.08
N TYR A 55 -6.63 0.41 7.63
CA TYR A 55 -5.64 -0.13 6.69
C TYR A 55 -4.94 -1.34 7.30
N GLY A 56 -5.03 -2.48 6.62
CA GLY A 56 -4.48 -3.75 7.13
C GLY A 56 -5.34 -4.43 8.21
N ALA A 57 -6.48 -3.85 8.62
CA ALA A 57 -7.37 -4.49 9.60
C ALA A 57 -8.15 -5.68 9.02
N LYS A 58 -8.26 -5.77 7.68
CA LYS A 58 -8.88 -6.88 6.97
C LYS A 58 -7.96 -7.35 5.86
N VAL A 59 -7.85 -8.67 5.69
CA VAL A 59 -7.16 -9.26 4.55
C VAL A 59 -7.88 -8.86 3.26
N ILE A 60 -7.16 -8.19 2.37
CA ILE A 60 -7.65 -7.88 1.03
C ILE A 60 -7.06 -8.94 0.09
N HIS A 61 -7.95 -9.71 -0.54
CA HIS A 61 -7.57 -10.61 -1.62
C HIS A 61 -7.65 -9.87 -2.94
N ALA A 62 -6.52 -9.71 -3.63
CA ALA A 62 -6.47 -9.16 -4.98
C ALA A 62 -6.24 -10.30 -5.99
N HIS A 63 -7.04 -10.32 -7.05
CA HIS A 63 -6.81 -11.21 -8.19
C HIS A 63 -6.05 -10.45 -9.28
N ILE A 64 -4.84 -10.90 -9.61
CA ILE A 64 -4.03 -10.32 -10.68
C ILE A 64 -4.29 -11.13 -11.95
N SER A 65 -4.92 -10.50 -12.95
CA SER A 65 -5.10 -11.11 -14.28
C SER A 65 -4.02 -10.60 -15.24
N TYR A 66 -3.44 -11.51 -16.01
CA TYR A 66 -2.44 -11.19 -17.05
C TYR A 66 -3.10 -11.16 -18.43
N VAL A 67 -2.72 -10.19 -19.26
CA VAL A 67 -3.19 -10.10 -20.66
C VAL A 67 -2.67 -11.32 -21.42
N ASP A 68 -3.56 -12.02 -22.14
CA ASP A 68 -3.25 -13.20 -22.96
C ASP A 68 -2.47 -14.32 -22.23
N GLY A 69 -2.65 -14.43 -20.90
CA GLY A 69 -1.95 -15.42 -20.08
C GLY A 69 -0.44 -15.19 -19.95
N HIS A 70 0.07 -14.04 -20.42
CA HIS A 70 1.49 -13.70 -20.35
C HIS A 70 1.85 -13.18 -18.96
N ARG A 71 2.04 -14.10 -18.00
CA ARG A 71 2.71 -13.80 -16.74
C ARG A 71 4.15 -13.37 -17.05
N PRO A 72 4.66 -12.25 -16.51
CA PRO A 72 6.08 -11.91 -16.67
C PRO A 72 6.93 -13.09 -16.18
N SER A 73 7.93 -13.49 -16.96
CA SER A 73 8.86 -14.53 -16.54
C SER A 73 9.77 -13.98 -15.45
N TRP A 74 9.62 -14.47 -14.22
CA TRP A 74 10.48 -14.12 -13.07
C TRP A 74 11.60 -15.15 -12.86
N VAL A 75 11.76 -16.04 -13.84
CA VAL A 75 12.80 -17.06 -13.86
C VAL A 75 13.91 -16.62 -14.81
N ASN A 76 15.15 -16.76 -14.34
CA ASN A 76 16.34 -16.59 -15.16
C ASN A 76 16.41 -17.69 -16.24
N GLU A 77 17.40 -17.64 -17.13
CA GLU A 77 17.59 -18.61 -18.22
C GLU A 77 17.77 -20.06 -17.71
N GLN A 78 18.02 -20.25 -16.42
CA GLN A 78 18.23 -21.52 -15.74
C GLN A 78 16.95 -22.04 -15.04
N GLY A 79 15.84 -21.30 -15.11
CA GLY A 79 14.57 -21.68 -14.50
C GLY A 79 14.46 -21.36 -13.01
N GLU A 80 15.38 -20.55 -12.45
CA GLU A 80 15.39 -20.17 -11.04
C GLU A 80 14.75 -18.80 -10.82
N TYR A 81 13.96 -18.65 -9.75
CA TYR A 81 13.29 -17.39 -9.42
C TYR A 81 14.31 -16.31 -9.03
N GLU A 82 14.35 -15.19 -9.75
CA GLU A 82 15.22 -14.04 -9.42
C GLU A 82 14.72 -13.26 -8.19
N GLN A 83 13.40 -13.25 -7.96
CA GLN A 83 12.75 -12.73 -6.76
C GLN A 83 11.37 -13.38 -6.60
N ALA A 84 10.93 -13.60 -5.36
CA ALA A 84 9.62 -14.18 -5.07
C ALA A 84 8.51 -13.31 -5.67
N PRO A 85 7.55 -13.88 -6.42
CA PRO A 85 6.47 -13.12 -7.00
C PRO A 85 5.57 -12.68 -5.85
N PHE A 86 5.47 -11.37 -5.63
CA PHE A 86 4.48 -10.63 -4.82
C PHE A 86 3.86 -11.39 -3.64
N VAL A 87 3.95 -10.79 -2.45
CA VAL A 87 3.22 -11.22 -1.26
C VAL A 87 1.72 -11.40 -1.61
N GLU A 88 1.26 -12.65 -1.73
CA GLU A 88 -0.15 -13.00 -2.06
C GLU A 88 -1.13 -12.66 -0.92
N LYS A 89 -0.60 -12.36 0.27
CA LYS A 89 -1.35 -11.97 1.46
C LYS A 89 -0.72 -10.74 2.09
N PHE A 90 -1.35 -9.58 1.96
CA PHE A 90 -1.05 -8.49 2.88
C PHE A 90 -1.51 -8.94 4.27
N GLY A 91 -0.56 -9.23 5.16
CA GLY A 91 -0.86 -9.68 6.52
C GLY A 91 -1.79 -8.69 7.21
N GLY A 92 -2.91 -9.19 7.72
CA GLY A 92 -3.74 -8.41 8.62
C GLY A 92 -2.98 -8.19 9.92
N ILE A 93 -3.16 -7.04 10.59
CA ILE A 93 -2.54 -6.76 11.91
C ILE A 93 -3.03 -7.76 13.00
N TYR A 94 -3.99 -8.63 12.67
CA TYR A 94 -4.61 -9.62 13.55
C TYR A 94 -4.51 -11.06 13.05
N ASP A 95 -3.75 -11.33 11.98
CA ASP A 95 -3.55 -12.71 11.53
C ASP A 95 -2.22 -13.23 12.10
N ASP A 96 -2.34 -14.06 13.15
CA ASP A 96 -1.27 -14.88 13.75
C ASP A 96 -0.78 -15.98 12.79
#